data_AF-A0A5J4QGF1-F1
#
_entry.id   AF-A0A5J4QGF1-F1
#
_cell.length_a   1.000
_cell.length_b   1.000
_cell.length_c   1.000
_cell.angle_alpha   90.00
_cell.angle_beta   90.00
_cell.angle_gamma   90.00
#
_symmetry.space_group_name_H-M   'P 1'
#
loop_
_entity.id
_entity.type
_entity.pdbx_description
1 polymer ?
#
loop_
_entity_poly.entity_id
_entity_poly.type
_entity_poly.pdbx_seq_one_letter_code
_entity_poly.pdbx_strand_id
1 'polypeptide(L)'
;MSNIKKDVQFENIEFVKVLKAKESPFLHYIQVVFENARELMANRTPYAFPNYTLHNIEHSIRIANYMYDIVINQLNTPNTIGELDIVIMLYSAILHDIGMVVNDEEVEQIRNNNYLIDTKNKYPIQVSGIKNIDWIKNIEKEEEQEKFAIQEYIRRMHGFRSKLYIETLHIEQKNLFLIPSFSTLNFHEELALICQSHNESYDWIKKNLKEEQIKGEYKYSPQFCACMLRLADILDIDERRAPSILLNSINPQGRNKEEWLQHRVIQNTNKIIHKKALLIMYRY
;
A
#
# COMPACT_ATOMS: atom_id res chain seq x y z
N MET A 1 -18.12 -9.74 28.91
CA MET A 1 -18.34 -10.25 27.54
C MET A 1 -17.20 -9.75 26.68
N SER A 2 -16.27 -10.64 26.34
CA SER A 2 -15.11 -10.35 25.50
C SER A 2 -15.58 -9.96 24.09
N ASN A 3 -15.26 -8.75 23.65
CA ASN A 3 -15.33 -8.38 22.24
C ASN A 3 -14.32 -9.26 21.48
N ILE A 4 -14.80 -10.37 20.93
CA ILE A 4 -14.07 -11.16 19.94
C ILE A 4 -13.89 -10.23 18.74
N LYS A 5 -12.65 -9.75 18.53
CA LYS A 5 -12.26 -9.16 17.25
C LYS A 5 -12.64 -10.19 16.18
N LYS A 6 -13.57 -9.87 15.28
CA LYS A 6 -13.81 -10.68 14.10
C LYS A 6 -12.46 -10.80 13.38
N ASP A 7 -11.92 -12.00 13.28
CA ASP A 7 -10.75 -12.26 12.45
C ASP A 7 -11.03 -11.70 11.06
N VAL A 8 -10.17 -10.82 10.58
CA VAL A 8 -10.34 -10.21 9.27
C VAL A 8 -9.84 -11.23 8.24
N GLN A 9 -10.76 -11.70 7.40
CA GLN A 9 -10.52 -12.82 6.49
C GLN A 9 -10.34 -12.35 5.04
N PHE A 10 -9.57 -13.11 4.27
CA PHE A 10 -9.33 -12.91 2.84
C PHE A 10 -10.65 -12.79 2.05
N GLU A 11 -11.66 -13.54 2.47
CA GLU A 11 -13.00 -13.59 1.92
C GLU A 11 -13.79 -12.27 2.04
N ASN A 12 -13.36 -11.37 2.94
CA ASN A 12 -14.00 -10.07 3.14
C ASN A 12 -13.61 -9.04 2.09
N ILE A 13 -12.66 -9.34 1.20
CA ILE A 13 -12.25 -8.43 0.14
C ILE A 13 -13.27 -8.51 -1.02
N GLU A 14 -13.81 -7.38 -1.45
CA GLU A 14 -14.85 -7.35 -2.49
C GLU A 14 -14.33 -7.84 -3.85
N PHE A 15 -13.10 -7.49 -4.22
CA PHE A 15 -12.46 -8.05 -5.42
C PHE A 15 -12.30 -9.58 -5.36
N VAL A 16 -12.09 -10.17 -4.17
CA VAL A 16 -12.05 -11.63 -4.02
C VAL A 16 -13.39 -12.25 -4.36
N LYS A 17 -14.51 -11.61 -3.98
CA LYS A 17 -15.86 -12.07 -4.35
C LYS A 17 -16.08 -11.98 -5.86
N VAL A 18 -15.60 -10.92 -6.51
CA VAL A 18 -15.66 -10.78 -7.98
C VAL A 18 -14.88 -11.90 -8.68
N LEU A 19 -13.66 -12.19 -8.23
CA LEU A 19 -12.84 -13.26 -8.81
C LEU A 19 -13.43 -14.65 -8.56
N LYS A 20 -14.03 -14.89 -7.39
CA LYS A 20 -14.78 -16.12 -7.10
C LYS A 20 -15.95 -16.33 -8.04
N ALA A 21 -16.75 -15.28 -8.29
CA ALA A 21 -17.89 -15.36 -9.20
C ALA A 21 -17.49 -15.61 -10.66
N LYS A 22 -16.25 -15.27 -11.04
CA LYS A 22 -15.65 -15.54 -12.35
C LYS A 22 -14.93 -16.90 -12.43
N GLU A 23 -14.91 -17.67 -11.34
CA GLU A 23 -14.11 -18.90 -11.23
C GLU A 23 -12.62 -18.67 -11.58
N SER A 24 -12.10 -17.51 -11.15
CA SER A 24 -10.76 -17.05 -11.54
C SER A 24 -9.66 -18.05 -11.15
N PRO A 25 -8.82 -18.47 -12.11
CA PRO A 25 -7.69 -19.35 -11.83
C PRO A 25 -6.60 -18.71 -10.96
N PHE A 26 -6.62 -17.39 -10.79
CA PHE A 26 -5.63 -16.67 -9.97
C PHE A 26 -5.90 -16.78 -8.46
N LEU A 27 -7.13 -17.12 -8.06
CA LEU A 27 -7.61 -16.95 -6.70
C LEU A 27 -6.77 -17.69 -5.66
N HIS A 28 -6.39 -18.94 -5.97
CA HIS A 28 -5.55 -19.74 -5.08
C HIS A 28 -4.18 -19.09 -4.83
N TYR A 29 -3.54 -18.57 -5.87
CA TYR A 29 -2.24 -17.91 -5.75
C TYR A 29 -2.32 -16.61 -4.95
N ILE A 30 -3.37 -15.81 -5.17
CA ILE A 30 -3.62 -14.59 -4.39
C ILE A 30 -3.76 -14.94 -2.91
N GLN A 31 -4.51 -16.01 -2.59
CA GLN A 31 -4.70 -16.43 -1.21
C GLN A 31 -3.37 -16.83 -0.56
N VAL A 32 -2.51 -17.60 -1.25
CA VAL A 32 -1.18 -17.95 -0.73
C VAL A 32 -0.34 -16.70 -0.45
N VAL A 33 -0.33 -15.73 -1.38
CA VAL A 33 0.39 -14.46 -1.18
C VAL A 33 -0.16 -13.64 -0.02
N PHE A 34 -1.48 -13.59 0.13
CA PHE A 34 -2.15 -12.92 1.24
C PHE A 34 -1.74 -13.53 2.60
N GLU A 35 -1.75 -14.86 2.71
CA GLU A 35 -1.39 -15.57 3.94
C GLU A 35 0.09 -15.37 4.28
N ASN A 36 0.98 -15.46 3.29
CA ASN A 36 2.42 -15.21 3.46
C ASN A 36 2.68 -13.77 3.92
N ALA A 37 2.03 -12.79 3.29
CA ALA A 37 2.16 -11.38 3.67
C ALA A 37 1.62 -11.13 5.09
N ARG A 38 0.48 -11.73 5.43
CA ARG A 38 -0.10 -11.65 6.78
C ARG A 38 0.87 -12.15 7.85
N GLU A 39 1.46 -13.32 7.62
CA GLU A 39 2.42 -13.91 8.57
C GLU A 39 3.67 -13.03 8.72
N LEU A 40 4.25 -12.56 7.61
CA LEU A 40 5.43 -11.70 7.64
C LEU A 40 5.18 -10.37 8.37
N MET A 41 4.07 -9.70 8.05
CA MET A 41 3.70 -8.43 8.67
C MET A 41 3.36 -8.60 10.16
N ALA A 42 2.69 -9.69 10.54
CA ALA A 42 2.35 -9.96 11.94
C ALA A 42 3.60 -10.19 12.80
N ASN A 43 4.60 -10.89 12.27
CA ASN A 43 5.77 -11.32 13.04
C ASN A 43 6.91 -10.29 13.09
N ARG A 44 7.00 -9.36 12.13
CA ARG A 44 8.19 -8.50 11.97
C ARG A 44 7.96 -7.00 12.05
N THR A 45 6.75 -6.50 11.79
CA THR A 45 6.42 -5.07 11.91
C THR A 45 6.48 -4.54 13.36
N PRO A 46 6.06 -5.29 14.41
CA PRO A 46 6.04 -4.79 15.78
C PRO A 46 7.43 -4.56 16.41
N TYR A 47 8.47 -5.25 15.94
CA TYR A 47 9.82 -5.17 16.52
C TYR A 47 10.61 -3.94 16.05
N ALA A 48 10.42 -3.51 14.80
CA ALA A 48 11.11 -2.35 14.24
C ALA A 48 10.34 -1.02 14.41
N PHE A 49 9.01 -1.07 14.53
CA PHE A 49 8.15 0.13 14.49
C PHE A 49 7.05 0.16 15.56
N PRO A 50 7.38 0.22 16.86
CA PRO A 50 6.36 0.28 17.92
C PRO A 50 5.49 1.55 17.85
N ASN A 51 5.98 2.63 17.22
CA ASN A 51 5.30 3.94 17.14
C ASN A 51 4.58 4.19 15.80
N TYR A 52 4.79 3.34 14.78
CA TYR A 52 4.10 3.46 13.50
C TYR A 52 3.05 2.36 13.42
N THR A 53 1.89 2.70 13.97
CA THR A 53 0.76 1.80 14.10
C THR A 53 0.18 1.43 12.72
N LEU A 54 0.07 0.11 12.47
CA LEU A 54 -0.87 -0.56 11.55
C LEU A 54 -0.52 -0.63 10.05
N HIS A 55 0.73 -0.98 9.69
CA HIS A 55 1.04 -1.63 8.40
C HIS A 55 0.77 -3.14 8.50
N ASN A 56 -0.48 -3.49 8.78
CA ASN A 56 -0.94 -4.87 8.96
C ASN A 56 -1.85 -5.30 7.81
N ILE A 57 -2.18 -6.59 7.75
CA ILE A 57 -2.99 -7.12 6.65
C ILE A 57 -4.37 -6.44 6.56
N GLU A 58 -4.91 -5.94 7.67
CA GLU A 58 -6.16 -5.20 7.73
C GLU A 58 -6.09 -3.88 6.95
N HIS A 59 -4.93 -3.22 6.90
CA HIS A 59 -4.70 -2.07 6.03
C HIS A 59 -4.81 -2.48 4.56
N SER A 60 -4.08 -3.51 4.12
CA SER A 60 -4.17 -4.05 2.76
C SER A 60 -5.60 -4.39 2.34
N ILE A 61 -6.41 -4.95 3.24
CA ILE A 61 -7.82 -5.27 2.97
C ILE A 61 -8.65 -4.01 2.74
N ARG A 62 -8.45 -2.96 3.55
CA ARG A 62 -9.13 -1.68 3.35
C ARG A 62 -8.72 -1.05 2.03
N ILE A 63 -7.43 -1.10 1.67
CA ILE A 63 -6.93 -0.60 0.37
C ILE A 63 -7.58 -1.32 -0.80
N ALA A 64 -7.64 -2.65 -0.76
CA ALA A 64 -8.31 -3.42 -1.79
C ALA A 64 -9.79 -3.04 -1.93
N ASN A 65 -10.50 -2.84 -0.81
CA ASN A 65 -11.91 -2.45 -0.82
C ASN A 65 -12.13 -1.00 -1.29
N TYR A 66 -11.24 -0.06 -0.96
CA TYR A 66 -11.30 1.30 -1.53
C TYR A 66 -11.08 1.27 -3.04
N MET A 67 -10.11 0.49 -3.54
CA MET A 67 -9.94 0.32 -4.98
C MET A 67 -11.18 -0.27 -5.63
N TYR A 68 -11.81 -1.29 -5.02
CA TYR A 68 -13.08 -1.83 -5.48
C TYR A 68 -14.16 -0.75 -5.58
N ASP A 69 -14.35 0.05 -4.52
CA ASP A 69 -15.38 1.09 -4.49
C ASP A 69 -15.15 2.18 -5.53
N ILE A 70 -13.89 2.61 -5.74
CA ILE A 70 -13.56 3.59 -6.78
C ILE A 70 -13.86 3.00 -8.16
N VAL A 71 -13.34 1.81 -8.43
CA VAL A 71 -13.45 1.20 -9.76
C VAL A 71 -14.90 0.82 -10.06
N ILE A 72 -15.48 -0.08 -9.27
CA ILE A 72 -16.74 -0.73 -9.60
C ILE A 72 -17.92 0.21 -9.35
N ASN A 73 -17.92 0.91 -8.22
CA ASN A 73 -19.08 1.69 -7.80
C ASN A 73 -19.06 3.14 -8.30
N GLN A 74 -17.88 3.79 -8.35
CA GLN A 74 -17.81 5.20 -8.75
C GLN A 74 -17.60 5.38 -10.26
N LEU A 75 -16.70 4.60 -10.87
CA LEU A 75 -16.49 4.68 -12.32
C LEU A 75 -17.57 3.92 -13.11
N ASN A 76 -18.42 3.13 -12.43
CA ASN A 76 -19.47 2.30 -13.04
C ASN A 76 -18.91 1.43 -14.18
N THR A 77 -17.76 0.80 -13.92
CA THR A 77 -17.00 -0.05 -14.86
C THR A 77 -17.09 -1.56 -14.61
N PRO A 78 -18.16 -2.14 -14.00
CA PRO A 78 -18.15 -3.56 -13.61
C PRO A 78 -17.91 -4.51 -14.79
N ASN A 79 -18.19 -4.06 -16.02
CA ASN A 79 -18.01 -4.83 -17.26
C ASN A 79 -16.81 -4.41 -18.11
N THR A 80 -16.03 -3.40 -17.70
CA THR A 80 -14.91 -2.88 -18.51
C THR A 80 -13.55 -3.07 -17.85
N ILE A 81 -13.50 -3.40 -16.56
CA ILE A 81 -12.23 -3.74 -15.93
C ILE A 81 -11.82 -5.19 -16.23
N GLY A 82 -10.57 -5.37 -16.68
CA GLY A 82 -10.01 -6.68 -16.96
C GLY A 82 -9.83 -7.50 -15.69
N GLU A 83 -9.88 -8.82 -15.81
CA GLU A 83 -9.62 -9.71 -14.68
C GLU A 83 -8.20 -9.51 -14.13
N LEU A 84 -7.21 -9.36 -15.01
CA LEU A 84 -5.83 -9.13 -14.60
C LEU A 84 -5.60 -7.75 -13.95
N ASP A 85 -6.42 -6.73 -14.28
CA ASP A 85 -6.41 -5.47 -13.52
C ASP A 85 -6.83 -5.72 -12.06
N ILE A 86 -7.92 -6.48 -11.84
CA ILE A 86 -8.40 -6.83 -10.49
C ILE A 86 -7.33 -7.64 -9.73
N VAL A 87 -6.74 -8.63 -10.39
CA VAL A 87 -5.66 -9.43 -9.82
C VAL A 87 -4.51 -8.53 -9.39
N ILE A 88 -3.99 -7.68 -10.29
CA ILE A 88 -2.84 -6.81 -9.98
C ILE A 88 -3.15 -5.81 -8.88
N MET A 89 -4.36 -5.23 -8.85
CA MET A 89 -4.79 -4.36 -7.74
C MET A 89 -4.86 -5.12 -6.40
N LEU A 90 -5.32 -6.36 -6.39
CA LEU A 90 -5.31 -7.19 -5.17
C LEU A 90 -3.89 -7.48 -4.70
N TYR A 91 -3.02 -7.96 -5.60
CA TYR A 91 -1.62 -8.21 -5.27
C TYR A 91 -0.92 -6.94 -4.77
N SER A 92 -1.17 -5.79 -5.41
CA SER A 92 -0.55 -4.54 -5.02
C SER A 92 -1.05 -4.04 -3.66
N ALA A 93 -2.35 -4.16 -3.36
CA ALA A 93 -2.87 -3.87 -2.02
C ALA A 93 -2.17 -4.70 -0.93
N ILE A 94 -1.95 -5.99 -1.20
CA ILE A 94 -1.31 -6.92 -0.27
C ILE A 94 0.18 -6.61 -0.07
N LEU A 95 0.89 -6.26 -1.14
CA LEU A 95 2.35 -6.20 -1.14
C LEU A 95 2.95 -4.78 -1.14
N HIS A 96 2.17 -3.72 -1.35
CA HIS A 96 2.74 -2.37 -1.48
C HIS A 96 3.58 -1.93 -0.26
N ASP A 97 3.18 -2.36 0.94
CA ASP A 97 3.84 -2.07 2.22
C ASP A 97 4.78 -3.17 2.72
N ILE A 98 5.00 -4.26 1.97
CA ILE A 98 5.85 -5.37 2.44
C ILE A 98 7.30 -4.91 2.72
N GLY A 99 7.75 -3.84 2.05
CA GLY A 99 9.02 -3.19 2.29
C GLY A 99 9.15 -2.51 3.66
N MET A 100 8.08 -2.38 4.45
CA MET A 100 8.15 -1.97 5.85
C MET A 100 8.71 -3.08 6.75
N VAL A 101 8.67 -4.34 6.30
CA VAL A 101 9.26 -5.47 7.00
C VAL A 101 10.79 -5.37 6.89
N VAL A 102 11.44 -5.36 8.05
CA VAL A 102 12.91 -5.36 8.21
C VAL A 102 13.31 -6.42 9.22
N ASN A 103 14.52 -6.95 9.08
CA ASN A 103 15.17 -7.75 10.11
C ASN A 103 16.32 -6.96 10.78
N ASP A 104 16.85 -7.49 11.90
CA ASP A 104 17.88 -6.81 12.69
C ASP A 104 19.18 -6.58 11.88
N GLU A 105 19.57 -7.50 11.00
CA GLU A 105 20.74 -7.35 10.15
C GLU A 105 20.57 -6.17 9.16
N GLU A 106 19.40 -6.05 8.54
CA GLU A 106 19.08 -4.89 7.69
C GLU A 106 19.09 -3.57 8.48
N VAL A 107 18.59 -3.58 9.71
CA VAL A 107 18.62 -2.40 10.59
C VAL A 107 20.07 -2.00 10.89
N GLU A 108 20.95 -2.95 11.19
CA GLU A 108 22.39 -2.70 11.36
C GLU A 108 23.05 -2.18 10.08
N GLN A 109 22.71 -2.73 8.92
CA GLN A 109 23.22 -2.25 7.64
C GLN A 109 22.79 -0.80 7.37
N ILE A 110 21.52 -0.46 7.62
CA ILE A 110 20.98 0.90 7.51
C ILE A 110 21.69 1.84 8.47
N ARG A 111 21.87 1.43 9.74
CA ARG A 111 22.60 2.22 10.75
C ARG A 111 24.01 2.55 10.30
N ASN A 112 24.71 1.58 9.70
CA ASN A 112 26.08 1.73 9.22
C ASN A 112 26.21 2.40 7.84
N ASN A 113 25.11 2.91 7.27
CA ASN A 113 25.06 3.47 5.90
C ASN A 113 25.52 2.48 4.81
N ASN A 114 25.38 1.18 5.06
CA ASN A 114 25.60 0.12 4.08
C ASN A 114 24.26 -0.12 3.37
N TYR A 115 23.97 0.72 2.38
CA TYR A 115 22.66 0.77 1.72
C TYR A 115 22.31 -0.53 0.99
N LEU A 116 21.02 -0.88 0.99
CA LEU A 116 20.44 -1.73 -0.07
C LEU A 116 20.61 -0.97 -1.38
N ILE A 117 21.52 -1.45 -2.22
CA ILE A 117 22.02 -0.75 -3.39
C ILE A 117 20.91 -0.63 -4.46
N ASP A 118 20.36 0.57 -4.69
CA ASP A 118 19.98 0.96 -6.05
C ASP A 118 21.26 1.43 -6.75
N THR A 119 21.85 0.57 -7.58
CA THR A 119 23.09 0.89 -8.31
C THR A 119 22.89 1.97 -9.37
N LYS A 120 21.67 2.49 -9.61
CA LYS A 120 21.41 3.27 -10.82
C LYS A 120 20.65 4.59 -10.72
N ASN A 121 19.90 5.00 -9.68
CA ASN A 121 19.53 6.42 -9.45
C ASN A 121 18.54 6.64 -8.29
N LYS A 122 18.72 7.76 -7.55
CA LYS A 122 17.86 8.35 -6.49
C LYS A 122 17.60 7.37 -5.32
N TYR A 123 18.27 7.46 -4.18
CA TYR A 123 18.18 8.55 -3.20
C TYR A 123 19.34 8.38 -2.19
N PRO A 124 20.31 9.30 -2.08
CA PRO A 124 21.30 9.27 -1.00
C PRO A 124 20.67 9.82 0.29
N ILE A 125 19.53 9.28 0.72
CA ILE A 125 18.98 9.65 2.02
C ILE A 125 19.79 8.86 3.05
N GLN A 126 20.83 9.50 3.58
CA GLN A 126 21.61 8.93 4.67
C GLN A 126 20.80 9.05 5.97
N VAL A 127 20.96 8.10 6.88
CA VAL A 127 20.34 8.18 8.23
C VAL A 127 20.80 9.46 8.94
N SER A 128 22.07 9.85 8.74
CA SER A 128 22.63 11.12 9.23
C SER A 128 21.89 12.36 8.72
N GLY A 129 21.47 12.35 7.44
CA GLY A 129 20.67 13.42 6.85
C GLY A 129 19.25 13.49 7.45
N ILE A 130 18.67 12.34 7.80
CA ILE A 130 17.37 12.26 8.46
C ILE A 130 17.43 12.75 9.91
N LYS A 131 18.53 12.50 10.64
CA LYS A 131 18.73 13.01 12.01
C LYS A 131 18.60 14.54 12.11
N ASN A 132 18.81 15.27 11.01
CA ASN A 132 18.70 16.73 10.94
C ASN A 132 17.27 17.27 10.70
N ILE A 133 16.28 16.41 10.49
CA ILE A 133 14.88 16.84 10.38
C ILE A 133 14.44 17.42 11.73
N ASP A 134 13.83 18.61 11.74
CA ASP A 134 13.55 19.38 12.96
C ASP A 134 12.94 18.56 14.10
N TRP A 135 11.93 17.72 13.82
CA TRP A 135 11.28 16.91 14.86
C TRP A 135 12.17 15.77 15.40
N ILE A 136 13.06 15.22 14.57
CA ILE A 136 14.04 14.19 15.00
C ILE A 136 15.17 14.86 15.77
N LYS A 137 15.68 15.98 15.25
CA LYS A 137 16.77 16.76 15.84
C LYS A 137 16.46 17.25 17.27
N ASN A 138 15.19 17.51 17.56
CA ASN A 138 14.74 17.97 18.87
C ASN A 138 14.53 16.84 19.90
N ILE A 139 14.86 15.59 19.55
CA ILE A 139 14.81 14.45 20.49
C ILE A 139 16.06 14.50 21.38
N GLU A 140 15.87 14.52 22.71
CA GLU A 140 16.96 14.70 23.68
C GLU A 140 17.95 13.53 23.71
N LYS A 141 17.47 12.29 23.53
CA LYS A 141 18.32 11.10 23.57
C LYS A 141 18.77 10.71 22.17
N GLU A 142 20.08 10.61 21.98
CA GLU A 142 20.70 10.24 20.70
C GLU A 142 20.27 8.85 20.20
N GLU A 143 20.11 7.88 21.11
CA GLU A 143 19.60 6.54 20.77
C GLU A 143 18.17 6.59 20.20
N GLU A 144 17.30 7.41 20.80
CA GLU A 144 15.93 7.62 20.30
C GLU A 144 15.96 8.36 18.96
N GLN A 145 16.79 9.39 18.83
CA GLN A 145 16.98 10.13 17.58
C GLN A 145 17.39 9.19 16.43
N GLU A 146 18.35 8.30 16.67
CA GLU A 146 18.77 7.30 15.70
C GLU A 146 17.66 6.32 15.35
N LYS A 147 16.95 5.79 16.35
CA LYS A 147 15.81 4.90 16.14
C LYS A 147 14.77 5.53 15.23
N PHE A 148 14.37 6.77 15.49
CA PHE A 148 13.41 7.49 14.65
C PHE A 148 13.96 7.79 13.25
N ALA A 149 15.26 8.08 13.13
CA ALA A 149 15.89 8.31 11.83
C ALA A 149 15.92 7.04 10.96
N ILE A 150 16.20 5.88 11.54
CA ILE A 150 16.15 4.58 10.85
C ILE A 150 14.71 4.28 10.43
N GLN A 151 13.74 4.50 11.32
CA GLN A 151 12.32 4.29 10.99
C GLN A 151 11.86 5.17 9.83
N GLU A 152 12.22 6.45 9.84
CA GLU A 152 11.91 7.38 8.76
C GLU A 152 12.64 7.04 7.46
N TYR A 153 13.86 6.48 7.53
CA TYR A 153 14.56 5.96 6.35
C TYR A 153 13.77 4.84 5.69
N ILE A 154 13.40 3.81 6.47
CA ILE A 154 12.64 2.67 5.97
C ILE A 154 11.29 3.14 5.40
N ARG A 155 10.59 4.04 6.12
CA ARG A 155 9.33 4.64 5.64
C ARG A 155 9.49 5.45 4.36
N ARG A 156 10.64 6.05 4.07
CA ARG A 156 10.85 6.72 2.77
C ARG A 156 11.19 5.76 1.65
N MET A 157 11.79 4.64 2.00
CA MET A 157 12.28 3.64 1.05
C MET A 157 11.34 2.45 0.86
N HIS A 158 10.26 2.31 1.65
CA HIS A 158 9.45 1.10 1.67
C HIS A 158 8.83 0.75 0.32
N GLY A 159 8.35 1.71 -0.48
CA GLY A 159 7.89 1.40 -1.84
C GLY A 159 8.99 0.76 -2.70
N PHE A 160 10.20 1.30 -2.67
CA PHE A 160 11.35 0.71 -3.37
C PHE A 160 11.75 -0.65 -2.78
N ARG A 161 11.73 -0.80 -1.45
CA ARG A 161 11.99 -2.06 -0.76
C ARG A 161 10.95 -3.12 -1.12
N SER A 162 9.67 -2.75 -1.27
CA SER A 162 8.60 -3.65 -1.73
C SER A 162 8.86 -4.17 -3.14
N LYS A 163 9.35 -3.30 -4.04
CA LYS A 163 9.81 -3.72 -5.36
C LYS A 163 10.94 -4.74 -5.25
N LEU A 164 11.99 -4.42 -4.50
CA LEU A 164 13.13 -5.32 -4.34
C LEU A 164 12.70 -6.68 -3.78
N TYR A 165 11.84 -6.68 -2.76
CA TYR A 165 11.26 -7.90 -2.20
C TYR A 165 10.62 -8.77 -3.29
N ILE A 166 9.74 -8.20 -4.12
CA ILE A 166 9.05 -8.93 -5.20
C ILE A 166 10.02 -9.43 -6.27
N GLU A 167 10.99 -8.61 -6.68
CA GLU A 167 11.96 -8.96 -7.75
C GLU A 167 12.96 -10.04 -7.32
N THR A 168 13.27 -10.11 -6.02
CA THR A 168 14.27 -11.02 -5.43
C THR A 168 13.69 -12.32 -4.88
N LEU A 169 12.37 -12.52 -4.97
CA LEU A 169 11.72 -13.77 -4.59
C LEU A 169 12.39 -14.98 -5.27
N HIS A 170 12.48 -16.09 -4.54
CA HIS A 170 12.96 -17.35 -5.11
C HIS A 170 12.03 -17.83 -6.23
N ILE A 171 12.56 -18.65 -7.15
CA ILE A 171 11.81 -19.11 -8.33
C ILE A 171 10.47 -19.76 -7.96
N GLU A 172 10.44 -20.58 -6.90
CA GLU A 172 9.20 -21.23 -6.42
C GLU A 172 8.15 -20.22 -5.94
N GLN A 173 8.58 -19.11 -5.35
CA GLN A 173 7.69 -18.02 -4.94
C GLN A 173 7.24 -17.19 -6.16
N LYS A 174 8.10 -17.03 -7.17
CA LYS A 174 7.74 -16.35 -8.42
C LYS A 174 6.66 -17.08 -9.21
N ASN A 175 6.49 -18.39 -9.01
CA ASN A 175 5.39 -19.16 -9.59
C ASN A 175 4.00 -18.63 -9.15
N LEU A 176 3.91 -17.94 -8.00
CA LEU A 176 2.68 -17.30 -7.53
C LEU A 176 2.23 -16.10 -8.38
N PHE A 177 3.02 -15.68 -9.37
CA PHE A 177 2.74 -14.51 -10.23
C PHE A 177 2.65 -14.90 -11.72
N LEU A 178 2.56 -16.21 -12.01
CA LEU A 178 2.39 -16.71 -13.37
C LEU A 178 1.00 -16.39 -13.92
N ILE A 179 0.93 -16.20 -15.22
CA ILE A 179 -0.33 -16.21 -15.95
C ILE A 179 -0.78 -17.67 -16.09
N PRO A 180 -2.01 -18.02 -15.65
CA PRO A 180 -2.57 -19.35 -15.78
C PRO A 180 -2.44 -19.89 -17.19
N SER A 181 -2.13 -21.18 -17.31
CA SER A 181 -1.88 -21.89 -18.57
C SER A 181 -0.56 -21.54 -19.28
N PHE A 182 0.30 -20.70 -18.69
CA PHE A 182 1.65 -20.40 -19.21
C PHE A 182 2.72 -20.71 -18.17
N SER A 183 3.83 -21.34 -18.60
CA SER A 183 4.92 -21.74 -17.69
C SER A 183 5.95 -20.66 -17.40
N THR A 184 6.03 -19.62 -18.25
CA THR A 184 7.05 -18.56 -18.14
C THR A 184 6.47 -17.15 -18.09
N LEU A 185 5.24 -16.98 -18.56
CA LEU A 185 4.59 -15.67 -18.62
C LEU A 185 4.09 -15.28 -17.23
N ASN A 186 4.45 -14.08 -16.78
CA ASN A 186 4.14 -13.58 -15.45
C ASN A 186 3.93 -12.05 -15.47
N PHE A 187 3.50 -11.49 -14.34
CA PHE A 187 3.30 -10.05 -14.14
C PHE A 187 4.11 -9.47 -12.95
N HIS A 188 5.13 -10.18 -12.47
CA HIS A 188 5.81 -9.82 -11.22
C HIS A 188 6.61 -8.50 -11.31
N GLU A 189 7.29 -8.26 -12.44
CA GLU A 189 8.06 -7.02 -12.65
C GLU A 189 7.13 -5.79 -12.70
N GLU A 190 6.01 -5.91 -13.40
CA GLU A 190 5.01 -4.84 -13.47
C GLU A 190 4.36 -4.59 -12.12
N LEU A 191 4.02 -5.65 -11.38
CA LEU A 191 3.54 -5.54 -10.00
C LEU A 191 4.55 -4.87 -9.07
N ALA A 192 5.84 -5.20 -9.21
CA ALA A 192 6.90 -4.62 -8.38
C ALA A 192 7.01 -3.10 -8.62
N LEU A 193 6.94 -2.66 -9.89
CA LEU A 193 6.91 -1.23 -10.23
C LEU A 193 5.62 -0.53 -9.75
N ILE A 194 4.47 -1.19 -9.83
CA ILE A 194 3.21 -0.67 -9.28
C ILE A 194 3.33 -0.49 -7.77
N CYS A 195 3.90 -1.47 -7.06
CA CYS A 195 4.17 -1.34 -5.63
C CYS A 195 5.15 -0.19 -5.36
N GLN A 196 6.28 -0.06 -6.06
CA GLN A 196 7.18 1.09 -5.86
C GLN A 196 6.47 2.42 -6.07
N SER A 197 5.59 2.49 -7.07
CA SER A 197 4.99 3.74 -7.51
C SER A 197 4.18 4.47 -6.45
N HIS A 198 3.75 3.79 -5.37
CA HIS A 198 2.93 4.42 -4.35
C HIS A 198 3.70 5.49 -3.52
N ASN A 199 5.04 5.47 -3.56
CA ASN A 199 5.88 6.54 -3.01
C ASN A 199 6.43 7.50 -4.07
N GLU A 200 6.09 7.32 -5.34
CA GLU A 200 6.68 8.06 -6.45
C GLU A 200 5.74 9.14 -7.02
N SER A 201 6.30 10.04 -7.84
CA SER A 201 5.52 11.08 -8.51
C SER A 201 4.68 10.54 -9.67
N TYR A 202 3.69 11.32 -10.10
CA TYR A 202 2.91 11.00 -11.30
C TYR A 202 3.80 10.88 -12.56
N ASP A 203 4.80 11.76 -12.71
CA ASP A 203 5.74 11.69 -13.84
C ASP A 203 6.56 10.39 -13.82
N TRP A 204 6.90 9.89 -12.63
CA TRP A 204 7.57 8.60 -12.50
C TRP A 204 6.66 7.46 -12.99
N ILE A 205 5.37 7.46 -12.61
CA ILE A 205 4.40 6.46 -13.09
C ILE A 205 4.32 6.48 -14.61
N LYS A 206 4.11 7.67 -15.19
CA LYS A 206 3.99 7.83 -16.65
C LYS A 206 5.24 7.35 -17.39
N LYS A 207 6.42 7.54 -16.79
CA LYS A 207 7.70 7.12 -17.37
C LYS A 207 7.96 5.62 -17.25
N ASN A 208 7.60 4.98 -16.14
CA ASN A 208 8.03 3.62 -15.81
C ASN A 208 6.95 2.55 -16.01
N LEU A 209 5.67 2.93 -16.03
CA LEU A 209 4.55 2.02 -16.22
C LEU A 209 3.85 2.31 -17.55
N LYS A 210 3.38 1.27 -18.22
CA LYS A 210 2.65 1.40 -19.50
C LYS A 210 1.17 1.70 -19.24
N GLU A 211 0.55 2.45 -20.17
CA GLU A 211 -0.89 2.71 -20.15
C GLU A 211 -1.70 1.43 -20.37
N GLU A 212 -1.18 0.50 -21.18
CA GLU A 212 -1.87 -0.73 -21.52
C GLU A 212 -0.86 -1.85 -21.84
N GLN A 213 -1.17 -3.08 -21.42
CA GLN A 213 -0.40 -4.28 -21.71
C GLN A 213 -1.30 -5.50 -21.91
N ILE A 214 -0.73 -6.51 -22.57
CA ILE A 214 -1.35 -7.82 -22.81
C ILE A 214 -0.39 -8.90 -22.31
N LYS A 215 -0.90 -9.85 -21.54
CA LYS A 215 -0.19 -11.04 -21.08
C LYS A 215 -1.08 -12.27 -21.34
N GLY A 216 -0.78 -13.01 -22.40
CA GLY A 216 -1.62 -14.12 -22.84
C GLY A 216 -2.93 -13.58 -23.39
N GLU A 217 -4.05 -14.05 -22.86
CA GLU A 217 -5.39 -13.53 -23.18
C GLU A 217 -5.80 -12.33 -22.32
N TYR A 218 -5.02 -11.99 -21.30
CA TYR A 218 -5.36 -10.95 -20.33
C TYR A 218 -4.84 -9.58 -20.75
N LYS A 219 -5.76 -8.63 -20.87
CA LYS A 219 -5.47 -7.21 -21.08
C LYS A 219 -5.57 -6.46 -19.75
N TYR A 220 -4.65 -5.55 -19.47
CA TYR A 220 -4.64 -4.75 -18.24
C TYR A 220 -3.89 -3.42 -18.41
N SER A 221 -4.06 -2.50 -17.45
CA SER A 221 -3.45 -1.18 -17.42
C SER A 221 -2.61 -0.99 -16.14
N PRO A 222 -1.26 -1.13 -16.24
CA PRO A 222 -0.37 -0.91 -15.10
C PRO A 222 -0.46 0.50 -14.50
N GLN A 223 -0.53 1.54 -15.33
CA GLN A 223 -0.68 2.92 -14.84
C GLN A 223 -2.00 3.11 -14.09
N PHE A 224 -3.10 2.53 -14.59
CA PHE A 224 -4.38 2.58 -13.89
C PHE A 224 -4.29 1.92 -12.52
N CYS A 225 -3.74 0.70 -12.44
CA CYS A 225 -3.54 -0.01 -11.18
C CYS A 225 -2.69 0.79 -10.18
N ALA A 226 -1.61 1.43 -10.63
CA ALA A 226 -0.77 2.29 -9.81
C ALA A 226 -1.52 3.53 -9.28
N CYS A 227 -2.32 4.18 -10.11
CA CYS A 227 -3.16 5.30 -9.69
C CYS A 227 -4.23 4.87 -8.68
N MET A 228 -4.88 3.71 -8.89
CA MET A 228 -5.87 3.18 -7.95
C MET A 228 -5.25 2.84 -6.60
N LEU A 229 -4.08 2.19 -6.59
CA LEU A 229 -3.35 1.91 -5.36
C LEU A 229 -3.05 3.18 -4.57
N ARG A 230 -2.53 4.22 -5.25
CA ARG A 230 -2.20 5.51 -4.61
C ARG A 230 -3.43 6.22 -4.05
N LEU A 231 -4.51 6.26 -4.81
CA LEU A 231 -5.76 6.89 -4.37
C LEU A 231 -6.33 6.15 -3.17
N ALA A 232 -6.38 4.82 -3.21
CA ALA A 232 -6.87 4.01 -2.11
C ALA A 232 -6.01 4.15 -0.85
N ASP A 233 -4.68 4.16 -0.98
CA ASP A 233 -3.78 4.34 0.17
C ASP A 233 -3.94 5.71 0.83
N ILE A 234 -4.03 6.78 0.03
CA ILE A 234 -4.35 8.13 0.51
C ILE A 234 -5.74 8.16 1.19
N LEU A 235 -6.73 7.48 0.61
CA LEU A 235 -8.07 7.43 1.20
C LEU A 235 -8.08 6.71 2.54
N ASP A 236 -7.22 5.72 2.77
CA ASP A 236 -7.15 5.03 4.06
C ASP A 236 -6.37 5.81 5.15
N ILE A 237 -6.06 7.10 4.95
CA ILE A 237 -5.51 7.95 6.02
C ILE A 237 -6.55 8.08 7.14
N ASP A 238 -6.23 7.62 8.35
CA ASP A 238 -7.02 7.80 9.57
C ASP A 238 -6.14 8.36 10.71
N GLU A 239 -6.76 8.74 11.83
CA GLU A 239 -6.07 9.30 13.00
C GLU A 239 -4.92 8.41 13.53
N ARG A 240 -4.90 7.11 13.20
CA ARG A 240 -3.86 6.16 13.63
C ARG A 240 -2.66 6.12 12.68
N ARG A 241 -2.79 6.64 11.45
CA ARG A 241 -1.68 6.83 10.50
C ARG A 241 -1.19 8.28 10.39
N ALA A 242 -1.79 9.19 11.19
CA ALA A 242 -1.25 10.53 11.42
C ALA A 242 -0.53 10.59 12.77
N PRO A 243 0.75 10.17 12.88
CA PRO A 243 1.54 10.57 14.01
C PRO A 243 1.58 12.10 14.08
N SER A 244 1.70 12.62 15.30
CA SER A 244 1.89 14.03 15.70
C SER A 244 2.82 14.88 14.81
N ILE A 245 3.63 14.23 13.97
CA ILE A 245 4.51 14.80 12.95
C ILE A 245 3.75 15.63 11.90
N LEU A 246 2.59 15.18 11.40
CA LEU A 246 1.77 15.96 10.45
C LEU A 246 1.14 17.19 11.11
N LEU A 247 0.82 17.12 12.40
CA LEU A 247 0.28 18.23 13.17
C LEU A 247 1.33 19.34 13.38
N ASN A 248 2.58 18.94 13.63
CA ASN A 248 3.69 19.84 13.93
C ASN A 248 4.31 20.46 12.67
N SER A 249 4.20 19.81 11.51
CA SER A 249 4.69 20.35 10.23
C SER A 249 3.78 21.42 9.62
N ILE A 250 2.48 21.40 9.92
CA ILE A 250 1.49 22.36 9.37
C ILE A 250 1.36 23.61 10.28
N ASN A 251 1.73 23.49 11.56
CA ASN A 251 1.66 24.56 12.59
C ASN A 251 0.37 25.44 12.52
N PRO A 252 -0.84 24.86 12.46
CA PRO A 252 -2.07 25.66 12.40
C PRO A 252 -2.28 26.40 13.73
N GLN A 253 -2.49 27.72 13.66
CA GLN A 253 -2.71 28.60 14.82
C GLN A 253 -4.19 29.03 14.90
N GLY A 254 -4.70 29.24 16.12
CA GLY A 254 -6.06 29.77 16.39
C GLY A 254 -7.20 28.80 16.03
N ARG A 255 -8.35 29.34 15.59
CA ARG A 255 -9.59 28.58 15.25
C ARG A 255 -9.36 27.41 14.28
N ASN A 256 -8.37 27.50 13.40
CA ASN A 256 -8.01 26.42 12.48
C ASN A 256 -7.54 25.15 13.21
N LYS A 257 -6.89 25.28 14.37
CA LYS A 257 -6.50 24.12 15.19
C LYS A 257 -7.72 23.45 15.80
N GLU A 258 -8.71 24.23 16.25
CA GLU A 258 -9.95 23.73 16.84
C GLU A 258 -10.87 23.10 15.78
N GLU A 259 -10.99 23.68 14.59
CA GLU A 259 -11.71 23.10 13.45
C GLU A 259 -11.08 21.78 12.99
N TRP A 260 -9.75 21.71 12.89
CA TRP A 260 -9.06 20.45 12.56
C TRP A 260 -9.20 19.40 13.67
N LEU A 261 -9.15 19.78 14.94
CA LEU A 261 -9.45 18.89 16.07
C LEU A 261 -10.92 18.44 16.08
N GLN A 262 -11.86 19.26 15.59
CA GLN A 262 -13.25 18.84 15.38
C GLN A 262 -13.38 17.85 14.23
N HIS A 263 -12.62 18.02 13.14
CA HIS A 263 -12.55 17.06 12.04
C HIS A 263 -11.85 15.74 12.42
N ARG A 264 -11.04 15.71 13.48
CA ARG A 264 -10.58 14.44 14.11
C ARG A 264 -11.75 13.63 14.66
N VAL A 265 -12.76 14.28 15.24
CA VAL A 265 -13.95 13.61 15.79
C VAL A 265 -14.89 13.11 14.69
N ILE A 266 -14.69 13.51 13.42
CA ILE A 266 -15.46 13.03 12.27
C ILE A 266 -14.93 11.65 11.86
N GLN A 267 -15.31 10.71 12.71
CA GLN A 267 -15.42 9.26 12.60
C GLN A 267 -15.37 8.68 11.19
N ASN A 268 -14.88 7.43 11.12
CA ASN A 268 -15.34 6.26 10.33
C ASN A 268 -16.67 6.41 9.55
N THR A 269 -16.80 7.42 8.71
CA THR A 269 -17.86 7.57 7.73
C THR A 269 -17.35 6.99 6.42
N ASN A 270 -18.24 6.40 5.63
CA ASN A 270 -17.92 5.98 4.26
C ASN A 270 -17.21 7.12 3.53
N LYS A 271 -15.91 6.95 3.29
CA LYS A 271 -15.06 7.94 2.62
C LYS A 271 -15.44 8.11 1.15
N ILE A 272 -16.14 7.11 0.62
CA ILE A 272 -16.76 7.11 -0.70
C ILE A 272 -18.28 7.22 -0.50
N ILE A 273 -18.84 8.35 -0.89
CA ILE A 273 -20.29 8.60 -0.81
C ILE A 273 -20.93 8.22 -2.14
N HIS A 274 -21.77 7.19 -2.15
CA HIS A 274 -22.63 6.92 -3.31
C HIS A 274 -23.78 7.93 -3.32
N LYS A 275 -23.72 8.93 -4.22
CA LYS A 275 -24.91 9.71 -4.53
C LYS A 275 -25.88 8.82 -5.30
N LYS A 276 -26.91 8.29 -4.64
CA LYS A 276 -28.09 7.76 -5.34
C LYS A 276 -28.65 8.89 -6.21
N ALA A 277 -28.75 8.65 -7.52
CA ALA A 277 -29.48 9.55 -8.40
C ALA A 277 -30.91 9.68 -7.86
N LEU A 278 -31.24 10.87 -7.35
CA LEU A 278 -32.61 11.26 -7.06
C LEU A 278 -33.30 11.42 -8.42
N LEU A 279 -34.02 10.38 -8.83
CA LEU A 279 -34.93 10.43 -9.96
C LEU A 279 -36.12 11.31 -9.52
N ILE A 280 -35.96 12.62 -9.63
CA ILE A 280 -37.07 13.54 -9.50
C ILE A 280 -37.85 13.46 -10.81
N MET A 281 -38.90 12.62 -10.80
CA MET A 281 -39.99 12.75 -11.76
C MET A 281 -40.64 14.13 -11.58
N TYR A 282 -40.29 15.08 -12.42
CA TYR A 282 -41.19 16.21 -12.66
C TYR A 282 -42.28 15.76 -13.63
N ARG A 283 -43.42 15.37 -13.07
CA ARG A 283 -44.71 15.62 -13.70
C ARG A 283 -45.02 17.09 -13.49
N TYR A 284 -45.08 17.87 -14.57
CA TYR A 284 -46.14 18.79 -14.92
C TYR A 284 -46.01 19.11 -16.41
#